data_AF-A0AAV7YY24-F1
#
_entry.id   AF-A0AAV7YY24-F1
#
_cell.length_a   1.000
_cell.length_b   1.000
_cell.length_c   1.000
_cell.angle_alpha   90.00
_cell.angle_beta   90.00
_cell.angle_gamma   90.00
#
_symmetry.space_group_name_H-M   'P 1'
#
loop_
_entity.id
_entity.type
_entity.pdbx_description
1 polymer ?
#
loop_
_entity_poly.entity_id
_entity_poly.type
_entity_poly.pdbx_seq_one_letter_code
_entity_poly.pdbx_strand_id
1 'polypeptide(L)'
;MKEFLQKLIHAKAKQKDDLFMCWKEIQKAVERRNMQSVYTHVRLCFWVPKVRGKWSKKEEKKLVKLQKKYEGNYYRIARIIGRHPANILQHWRLMKGIHLNEGWQPKEEERLLQAIKKVHNGEYPNGVIKWKKVAKILKTKNPQQCRDKWQSTLKDTITEKSHDKLIVEMVYSTDPIDTEDVNWGKVAEDLNQTSFQVRRRYKQLEKTIPNFQLMDFQEILDSLYSKYFENEK
;
A
#
# COMPACT_ATOMS: atom_id res chain seq x y z
N MET A 1 -8.85 10.64 36.54
CA MET A 1 -8.33 11.06 35.21
C MET A 1 -9.43 11.18 34.15
N LYS A 2 -10.27 10.17 33.92
CA LYS A 2 -11.35 10.17 32.91
C LYS A 2 -12.32 11.36 33.02
N GLU A 3 -12.83 11.63 34.21
CA GLU A 3 -13.78 12.73 34.48
C GLU A 3 -13.13 14.11 34.32
N PHE A 4 -11.87 14.25 34.72
CA PHE A 4 -11.08 15.46 34.52
C PHE A 4 -10.98 15.79 33.02
N LEU A 5 -10.61 14.81 32.19
CA LEU A 5 -10.52 15.00 30.74
C LEU A 5 -11.88 15.33 30.10
N GLN A 6 -12.98 14.72 30.58
CA GLN A 6 -14.33 15.06 30.12
C GLN A 6 -14.74 16.49 30.47
N LYS A 7 -14.45 16.97 31.68
CA LYS A 7 -14.69 18.37 32.08
C LYS A 7 -13.87 19.32 31.21
N LEU A 8 -12.61 18.99 30.95
CA LEU A 8 -11.68 19.78 30.15
C LEU A 8 -12.12 19.89 28.68
N ILE A 9 -12.69 18.84 28.09
CA ILE A 9 -13.21 18.86 26.71
C ILE A 9 -14.45 19.74 26.55
N HIS A 10 -15.29 19.82 27.60
CA HIS A 10 -16.55 20.56 27.59
C HIS A 10 -16.46 21.95 28.24
N ALA A 11 -15.27 22.36 28.69
CA ALA A 11 -15.03 23.64 29.32
C ALA A 11 -15.39 24.82 28.38
N LYS A 12 -15.93 25.89 28.97
CA LYS A 12 -16.42 27.07 28.23
C LYS A 12 -15.26 27.94 27.74
N ALA A 13 -15.51 28.72 26.69
CA ALA A 13 -14.51 29.56 26.02
C ALA A 13 -13.84 30.64 26.92
N LYS A 14 -14.40 30.95 28.10
CA LYS A 14 -13.82 31.89 29.08
C LYS A 14 -12.55 31.36 29.78
N GLN A 15 -12.24 30.08 29.69
CA GLN A 15 -11.08 29.43 30.34
C GLN A 15 -10.00 29.02 29.32
N LYS A 16 -9.89 29.73 28.18
CA LYS A 16 -9.04 29.31 27.06
C LYS A 16 -7.56 29.18 27.43
N ASP A 17 -7.04 30.13 28.22
CA ASP A 17 -5.63 30.16 28.62
C ASP A 17 -5.32 29.06 29.65
N ASP A 18 -6.21 28.86 30.62
CA ASP A 18 -6.14 27.75 31.59
C ASP A 18 -6.22 26.39 30.90
N LEU A 19 -7.10 26.25 29.90
CA LEU A 19 -7.19 25.03 29.09
C LEU A 19 -5.90 24.76 28.33
N PHE A 20 -5.31 25.78 27.72
CA PHE A 20 -4.06 25.66 26.98
C PHE A 20 -2.94 25.16 27.88
N MET A 21 -2.83 25.70 29.10
CA MET A 21 -1.86 25.24 30.09
C MET A 21 -2.11 23.78 30.51
N CYS A 22 -3.36 23.38 30.72
CA CYS A 22 -3.65 21.97 31.00
C CYS A 22 -3.27 21.02 29.85
N TRP A 23 -3.52 21.41 28.58
CA TRP A 23 -3.10 20.59 27.44
C TRP A 23 -1.58 20.53 27.28
N LYS A 24 -0.87 21.60 27.66
CA LYS A 24 0.61 21.64 27.69
C LYS A 24 1.16 20.66 28.72
N GLU A 25 0.58 20.60 29.92
CA GLU A 25 0.96 19.61 30.94
C GLU A 25 0.68 18.16 30.49
N ILE A 26 -0.47 17.91 29.85
CA ILE A 26 -0.78 16.58 29.28
C ILE A 26 0.22 16.22 28.17
N GLN A 27 0.64 17.19 27.35
CA GLN A 27 1.66 16.97 26.32
C GLN A 27 3.03 16.64 26.92
N LYS A 28 3.43 17.27 28.03
CA LYS A 28 4.67 16.89 28.73
C LYS A 28 4.68 15.43 29.18
N ALA A 29 3.53 14.87 29.55
CA ALA A 29 3.43 13.44 29.84
C ALA A 29 3.53 12.54 28.57
N VAL A 30 3.44 13.12 27.37
CA VAL A 30 3.48 12.42 26.07
C VAL A 30 4.41 13.17 25.10
N GLU A 31 5.66 13.37 25.49
CA GLU A 31 6.62 14.27 24.82
C GLU A 31 6.84 13.96 23.33
N ARG A 32 6.71 12.68 22.93
CA ARG A 32 6.85 12.23 21.54
C ARG A 32 5.72 12.71 20.60
N ARG A 33 4.67 13.36 21.12
CA ARG A 33 3.50 13.79 20.34
C ARG A 33 3.28 15.28 20.51
N ASN A 34 2.90 15.95 19.42
CA ASN A 34 2.51 17.37 19.50
C ASN A 34 1.16 17.53 20.20
N MET A 35 0.95 18.71 20.79
CA MET A 35 -0.24 19.05 21.57
C MET A 35 -1.54 18.88 20.75
N GLN A 36 -1.54 19.24 19.46
CA GLN A 36 -2.71 19.11 18.58
C GLN A 36 -3.15 17.64 18.41
N SER A 37 -2.19 16.71 18.32
CA SER A 37 -2.47 15.28 18.20
C SER A 37 -3.03 14.72 19.50
N VAL A 38 -2.45 15.11 20.64
CA VAL A 38 -2.93 14.75 21.98
C VAL A 38 -4.36 15.25 22.17
N TYR A 39 -4.61 16.54 21.91
CA TYR A 39 -5.93 17.17 21.96
C TYR A 39 -6.96 16.43 21.11
N THR A 40 -6.62 16.17 19.85
CA THR A 40 -7.53 15.52 18.91
C THR A 40 -7.83 14.09 19.35
N HIS A 41 -6.81 13.33 19.76
CA HIS A 41 -6.95 11.96 20.24
C HIS A 41 -7.85 11.88 21.47
N VAL A 42 -7.58 12.70 22.50
CA VAL A 42 -8.37 12.74 23.74
C VAL A 42 -9.83 13.08 23.44
N ARG A 43 -10.09 14.06 22.56
CA ARG A 43 -11.47 14.40 22.13
C ARG A 43 -12.18 13.27 21.38
N LEU A 44 -11.46 12.46 20.61
CA LEU A 44 -12.02 11.30 19.92
C LEU A 44 -12.32 10.16 20.90
N CYS A 45 -11.42 9.89 21.85
CA CYS A 45 -11.63 8.87 22.88
C CYS A 45 -12.86 9.14 23.75
N PHE A 46 -13.16 10.41 24.01
CA PHE A 46 -14.34 10.84 24.77
C PHE A 46 -15.51 11.30 23.89
N TRP A 47 -15.48 11.01 22.59
CA TRP A 47 -16.59 11.35 21.72
C TRP A 47 -17.80 10.48 22.04
N VAL A 48 -18.93 11.11 22.38
CA VAL A 48 -20.21 10.42 22.55
C VAL A 48 -21.06 10.64 21.29
N PRO A 49 -21.26 9.62 20.43
CA PRO A 49 -22.10 9.75 19.25
C PRO A 49 -23.55 9.96 19.65
N LYS A 50 -24.20 10.98 19.07
CA LYS A 50 -25.65 11.23 19.23
C LYS A 50 -26.49 10.28 18.40
N VAL A 51 -25.94 9.79 17.29
CA VAL A 51 -26.62 8.88 16.35
C VAL A 51 -25.81 7.59 16.23
N ARG A 52 -26.52 6.46 16.27
CA ARG A 52 -25.98 5.11 16.11
C ARG A 52 -26.82 4.33 15.09
N GLY A 53 -26.27 3.23 14.57
CA GLY A 53 -27.00 2.34 13.64
C GLY A 53 -26.81 2.67 12.16
N LYS A 54 -27.70 2.15 11.30
CA LYS A 54 -27.61 2.25 9.83
C LYS A 54 -27.67 3.70 9.35
N TRP A 55 -27.09 3.98 8.18
CA TRP A 55 -27.14 5.29 7.55
C TRP A 55 -28.47 5.47 6.81
N SER A 56 -29.14 6.59 7.05
CA SER A 56 -30.32 6.97 6.30
C SER A 56 -29.96 7.76 5.04
N LYS A 57 -30.80 7.68 4.01
CA LYS A 57 -30.65 8.49 2.78
C LYS A 57 -30.61 10.00 3.06
N LYS A 58 -31.26 10.46 4.14
CA LYS A 58 -31.22 11.87 4.58
C LYS A 58 -29.82 12.25 5.11
N GLU A 59 -29.22 11.39 5.93
CA GLU A 59 -27.85 11.58 6.43
C GLU A 59 -26.81 11.58 5.31
N GLU A 60 -26.96 10.68 4.34
CA GLU A 60 -26.07 10.61 3.17
C GLU A 60 -26.13 11.90 2.33
N LYS A 61 -27.34 12.38 2.03
CA LYS A 61 -27.52 13.68 1.35
C LYS A 61 -26.86 14.82 2.14
N LYS A 62 -26.97 14.81 3.46
CA LYS A 62 -26.34 15.80 4.34
C LYS A 62 -24.81 15.67 4.33
N LEU A 63 -24.28 14.45 4.35
CA LEU A 63 -22.85 14.17 4.26
C LEU A 63 -22.26 14.69 2.95
N VAL A 64 -22.91 14.44 1.80
CA VAL A 64 -22.47 14.95 0.49
C VAL A 64 -22.39 16.48 0.49
N LYS A 65 -23.40 17.17 1.03
CA LYS A 65 -23.40 18.64 1.14
C LYS A 65 -22.28 19.15 2.05
N LEU A 66 -22.07 18.49 3.20
CA LEU A 66 -21.05 18.90 4.17
C LEU A 66 -19.63 18.64 3.66
N GLN A 67 -19.41 17.55 2.92
CA GLN A 67 -18.11 17.25 2.32
C GLN A 67 -17.72 18.29 1.26
N LYS A 68 -18.70 18.80 0.49
CA LYS A 68 -18.46 19.93 -0.45
C LYS A 68 -18.06 21.22 0.27
N LYS A 69 -18.55 21.44 1.50
CA LYS A 69 -18.28 22.66 2.27
C LYS A 69 -17.01 22.59 3.14
N TYR A 70 -16.71 21.41 3.67
CA TYR A 70 -15.63 21.19 4.65
C TYR A 70 -14.77 20.00 4.22
N GLU A 71 -14.19 20.08 3.03
CA GLU A 71 -13.39 18.98 2.46
C GLU A 71 -12.29 18.54 3.43
N GLY A 72 -12.24 17.24 3.71
CA GLY A 72 -11.24 16.63 4.61
C GLY A 72 -11.44 16.87 6.11
N ASN A 73 -12.32 17.79 6.54
CA ASN A 73 -12.54 18.08 7.96
C ASN A 73 -13.66 17.23 8.56
N TYR A 74 -13.40 15.92 8.70
CA TYR A 74 -14.36 14.95 9.24
C TYR A 74 -14.75 15.22 10.69
N TYR A 75 -13.89 15.88 11.47
CA TYR A 75 -14.22 16.29 12.85
C TYR A 75 -15.37 17.31 12.88
N ARG A 76 -15.31 18.33 12.01
CA ARG A 76 -16.38 19.33 11.91
C ARG A 76 -17.67 18.72 11.37
N ILE A 77 -17.57 17.85 10.37
CA ILE A 77 -18.71 17.11 9.81
C ILE A 77 -19.36 16.24 10.90
N ALA A 78 -18.55 15.57 11.72
CA ALA A 78 -19.01 14.76 12.84
C ALA A 78 -19.84 15.52 13.87
N ARG A 79 -19.45 16.76 14.20
CA ARG A 79 -20.23 17.59 15.13
C ARG A 79 -21.62 17.92 14.59
N ILE A 80 -21.76 18.02 13.27
CA ILE A 80 -23.01 18.40 12.60
C ILE A 80 -23.91 17.19 12.35
N ILE A 81 -23.34 16.03 12.00
CA ILE A 81 -24.08 14.78 11.76
C ILE A 81 -24.37 14.06 13.08
N GLY A 82 -23.51 14.21 14.09
CA GLY A 82 -23.64 13.55 15.39
C GLY A 82 -23.09 12.13 15.43
N ARG A 83 -22.37 11.68 14.39
CA ARG A 83 -21.68 10.39 14.32
C ARG A 83 -20.18 10.56 14.57
N HIS A 84 -19.51 9.48 14.96
CA HIS A 84 -18.06 9.49 15.18
C HIS A 84 -17.30 9.83 13.86
N PRO A 85 -16.23 10.65 13.89
CA PRO A 85 -15.48 11.03 12.69
C PRO A 85 -14.97 9.85 11.86
N ALA A 86 -14.50 8.79 12.50
CA ALA A 86 -14.03 7.58 11.80
C ALA A 86 -15.15 6.90 11.01
N ASN A 87 -16.36 6.84 11.55
CA ASN A 87 -17.51 6.23 10.88
C ASN A 87 -17.95 7.06 9.67
N ILE A 88 -17.83 8.39 9.74
CA ILE A 88 -18.13 9.29 8.63
C ILE A 88 -17.11 9.12 7.51
N LEU A 89 -15.82 9.09 7.84
CA LEU A 89 -14.77 8.83 6.87
C LEU A 89 -14.97 7.47 6.18
N GLN A 90 -15.27 6.43 6.96
CA GLN A 90 -15.53 5.10 6.42
C GLN A 90 -16.76 5.08 5.51
N HIS A 91 -17.88 5.65 5.94
CA HIS A 91 -19.09 5.71 5.12
C HIS A 91 -18.88 6.50 3.83
N TRP A 92 -18.16 7.62 3.91
CA TRP A 92 -17.81 8.42 2.72
C TRP A 92 -16.97 7.63 1.71
N ARG A 93 -16.02 6.81 2.19
CA ARG A 93 -15.22 5.91 1.34
C ARG A 93 -16.10 4.87 0.65
N LEU A 94 -16.99 4.21 1.40
CA LEU A 94 -17.94 3.23 0.84
C LEU A 94 -18.87 3.87 -0.19
N MET A 95 -19.39 5.07 0.08
CA MET A 95 -20.19 5.83 -0.90
C MET A 95 -19.43 6.18 -2.18
N LYS A 96 -18.09 6.21 -2.14
CA LYS A 96 -17.20 6.40 -3.29
C LYS A 96 -16.79 5.08 -3.96
N GLY A 97 -17.30 3.94 -3.49
CA GLY A 97 -16.93 2.61 -3.97
C GLY A 97 -15.56 2.15 -3.49
N ILE A 98 -15.02 2.73 -2.41
CA ILE A 98 -13.74 2.32 -1.83
C ILE A 98 -14.00 1.28 -0.73
N HIS A 99 -13.76 0.01 -1.05
CA HIS A 99 -14.00 -1.15 -0.19
C HIS A 99 -12.68 -1.68 0.39
N LEU A 100 -12.20 -1.01 1.44
CA LEU A 100 -10.90 -1.34 2.05
C LEU A 100 -10.87 -2.72 2.74
N ASN A 101 -12.01 -3.25 3.17
CA ASN A 101 -12.05 -4.50 3.95
C ASN A 101 -12.43 -5.73 3.10
N GLU A 102 -12.74 -5.54 1.82
CA GLU A 102 -13.05 -6.65 0.92
C GLU A 102 -11.76 -7.22 0.33
N GLY A 103 -11.65 -8.55 0.32
CA GLY A 103 -10.55 -9.26 -0.32
C GLY A 103 -10.41 -8.90 -1.80
N TRP A 104 -9.21 -9.10 -2.36
CA TRP A 104 -8.96 -8.86 -3.77
C TRP A 104 -9.75 -9.86 -4.62
N GLN A 105 -10.52 -9.34 -5.58
CA GLN A 105 -11.21 -10.15 -6.58
C GLN A 105 -10.32 -10.27 -7.82
N PRO A 106 -10.35 -11.38 -8.58
CA PRO A 106 -9.52 -11.54 -9.79
C PRO A 106 -9.66 -10.39 -10.80
N LYS A 107 -10.90 -9.94 -11.03
CA LYS A 107 -11.20 -8.76 -11.89
C LYS A 107 -10.60 -7.46 -11.36
N GLU A 108 -10.48 -7.34 -10.04
CA GLU A 108 -9.89 -6.17 -9.38
C GLU A 108 -8.36 -6.19 -9.47
N GLU A 109 -7.75 -7.37 -9.46
CA GLU A 109 -6.32 -7.57 -9.71
C GLU A 109 -5.93 -7.21 -11.14
N GLU A 110 -6.72 -7.63 -12.13
CA GLU A 110 -6.50 -7.26 -13.52
C GLU A 110 -6.59 -5.74 -13.71
N ARG A 111 -7.59 -5.09 -13.09
CA ARG A 111 -7.72 -3.63 -13.08
C ARG A 111 -6.55 -2.93 -12.39
N LEU A 112 -5.94 -3.53 -11.36
CA LEU A 112 -4.73 -3.00 -10.74
C LEU A 112 -3.57 -2.99 -11.74
N LEU A 113 -3.35 -4.08 -12.47
CA LEU A 113 -2.30 -4.18 -13.50
C LEU A 113 -2.51 -3.14 -14.62
N GLN A 114 -3.74 -3.05 -15.13
CA GLN A 114 -4.11 -2.05 -16.13
C GLN A 114 -3.91 -0.62 -15.62
N ALA A 115 -4.27 -0.35 -14.37
CA ALA A 115 -4.07 0.96 -13.75
C ALA A 115 -2.58 1.31 -13.58
N ILE A 116 -1.72 0.34 -13.27
CA ILE A 116 -0.27 0.55 -13.18
C ILE A 116 0.29 0.88 -14.56
N LYS A 117 0.00 0.07 -15.59
CA LYS A 117 0.39 0.36 -16.98
C LYS A 117 -0.05 1.76 -17.41
N LYS A 118 -1.31 2.12 -17.15
CA LYS A 118 -1.87 3.41 -17.51
C LYS A 118 -1.16 4.60 -16.85
N VAL A 119 -0.64 4.44 -15.63
CA VAL A 119 0.12 5.50 -14.94
C VAL A 119 1.54 5.64 -15.48
N HIS A 120 2.07 4.57 -16.09
CA HIS A 120 3.44 4.45 -16.55
C HIS A 120 3.54 4.25 -18.07
N ASN A 121 2.69 4.94 -18.83
CA ASN A 121 2.72 5.00 -20.30
C ASN A 121 2.62 3.64 -21.02
N GLY A 122 1.93 2.66 -20.43
CA GLY A 122 1.72 1.33 -21.03
C GLY A 122 2.74 0.29 -20.58
N GLU A 123 3.84 0.71 -19.96
CA GLU A 123 4.90 -0.17 -19.48
C GLU A 123 4.78 -0.45 -17.98
N TYR A 124 5.34 -1.58 -17.55
CA TYR A 124 5.50 -1.86 -16.13
C TYR A 124 6.71 -1.09 -15.59
N PRO A 125 6.53 -0.28 -14.54
CA PRO A 125 7.61 0.55 -14.02
C PRO A 125 8.71 -0.26 -13.33
N ASN A 126 9.96 -0.01 -13.73
CA ASN A 126 11.16 -0.49 -13.04
C ASN A 126 11.55 0.37 -11.82
N GLY A 127 10.78 1.43 -11.53
CA GLY A 127 11.09 2.42 -10.49
C GLY A 127 9.91 2.75 -9.57
N VAL A 128 9.91 3.97 -9.00
CA VAL A 128 8.92 4.38 -8.00
C VAL A 128 7.52 4.50 -8.62
N ILE A 129 6.62 3.62 -8.20
CA ILE A 129 5.21 3.63 -8.62
C ILE A 129 4.43 4.74 -7.92
N LYS A 130 3.70 5.55 -8.68
CA LYS A 130 2.85 6.62 -8.15
C LYS A 130 1.52 6.06 -7.62
N TRP A 131 1.55 5.35 -6.49
CA TRP A 131 0.40 4.64 -5.90
C TRP A 131 -0.86 5.49 -5.69
N LYS A 132 -0.71 6.78 -5.40
CA LYS A 132 -1.85 7.72 -5.29
C LYS A 132 -2.61 7.84 -6.61
N LYS A 133 -1.91 7.86 -7.75
CA LYS A 133 -2.52 7.89 -9.08
C LYS A 133 -3.15 6.55 -9.42
N VAL A 134 -2.47 5.44 -9.12
CA VAL A 134 -2.98 4.08 -9.33
C VAL A 134 -4.30 3.87 -8.57
N ALA A 135 -4.34 4.19 -7.27
CA ALA A 135 -5.55 4.09 -6.46
C ALA A 135 -6.68 5.01 -6.96
N LYS A 136 -6.35 6.19 -7.50
CA LYS A 136 -7.34 7.10 -8.09
C LYS A 136 -7.98 6.52 -9.36
N ILE A 137 -7.24 5.72 -10.13
CA ILE A 137 -7.77 5.00 -11.30
C ILE A 137 -8.58 3.79 -10.86
N LEU A 138 -8.05 2.99 -9.93
CA LEU A 138 -8.69 1.76 -9.45
C LEU A 138 -9.99 2.04 -8.68
N LYS A 139 -10.05 3.14 -7.90
CA LYS A 139 -11.20 3.62 -7.11
C LYS A 139 -11.72 2.68 -6.02
N THR A 140 -11.33 1.40 -5.99
CA THR A 140 -11.80 0.41 -5.02
C THR A 140 -10.88 0.23 -3.82
N LYS A 141 -9.56 0.35 -4.02
CA LYS A 141 -8.54 0.21 -2.96
C LYS A 141 -7.78 1.50 -2.69
N ASN A 142 -7.16 1.59 -1.52
CA ASN A 142 -6.26 2.69 -1.18
C ASN A 142 -4.83 2.47 -1.72
N PRO A 143 -3.97 3.52 -1.75
CA PRO A 143 -2.61 3.41 -2.28
C PRO A 143 -1.75 2.34 -1.61
N GLN A 144 -1.89 2.16 -0.29
CA GLN A 144 -1.12 1.18 0.48
C GLN A 144 -1.52 -0.24 0.09
N GLN A 145 -2.82 -0.51 -0.03
CA GLN A 145 -3.33 -1.81 -0.48
C GLN A 145 -2.90 -2.13 -1.91
N CYS A 146 -2.96 -1.16 -2.82
CA CYS A 146 -2.46 -1.36 -4.19
C CYS A 146 -0.98 -1.75 -4.20
N ARG A 147 -0.16 -1.09 -3.37
CA ARG A 147 1.26 -1.40 -3.21
C ARG A 147 1.47 -2.80 -2.64
N ASP A 148 0.79 -3.12 -1.55
CA ASP A 148 0.95 -4.39 -0.85
C ASP A 148 0.50 -5.55 -1.74
N LYS A 149 -0.60 -5.39 -2.47
CA LYS A 149 -1.04 -6.38 -3.46
C LYS A 149 -0.07 -6.52 -4.60
N TRP A 150 0.40 -5.42 -5.21
CA TRP A 150 1.43 -5.50 -6.24
C TRP A 150 2.66 -6.24 -5.74
N GLN A 151 3.15 -5.92 -4.54
CA GLN A 151 4.29 -6.63 -3.94
C GLN A 151 4.01 -8.11 -3.70
N SER A 152 2.79 -8.49 -3.27
CA SER A 152 2.36 -9.88 -3.15
C SER A 152 2.29 -10.56 -4.50
N THR A 153 1.62 -9.98 -5.49
CA THR A 153 1.56 -10.52 -6.86
C THR A 153 2.97 -10.69 -7.43
N LEU A 154 3.88 -9.75 -7.20
CA LEU A 154 5.29 -9.91 -7.58
C LEU A 154 6.00 -11.05 -6.82
N LYS A 155 5.56 -11.40 -5.61
CA LYS A 155 6.06 -12.56 -4.83
C LYS A 155 5.40 -13.88 -5.26
N ASP A 156 4.14 -13.85 -5.71
CA ASP A 156 3.35 -15.02 -6.11
C ASP A 156 3.59 -15.38 -7.59
N THR A 157 4.05 -14.43 -8.40
CA THR A 157 4.50 -14.67 -9.78
C THR A 157 5.99 -15.01 -9.82
N ILE A 158 6.39 -16.00 -9.03
CA ILE A 158 7.62 -16.75 -9.30
C ILE A 158 7.27 -17.62 -10.51
N THR A 159 7.90 -17.35 -11.66
CA THR A 159 8.08 -18.35 -12.73
C THR A 159 8.09 -19.75 -12.14
N GLU A 160 7.19 -20.61 -12.61
CA GLU A 160 7.21 -22.02 -12.19
C GLU A 160 8.63 -22.57 -12.30
N LYS A 161 9.04 -23.42 -11.33
CA LYS A 161 10.36 -24.09 -11.36
C LYS A 161 10.67 -24.76 -12.70
N SER A 162 9.63 -25.14 -13.44
CA SER A 162 9.71 -25.69 -14.81
C SER A 162 10.47 -24.78 -15.79
N HIS A 163 10.47 -23.46 -15.59
CA HIS A 163 11.14 -22.51 -16.47
C HIS A 163 12.59 -22.23 -16.08
N ASP A 164 13.07 -22.72 -14.92
CA ASP A 164 14.43 -22.42 -14.44
C ASP A 164 15.50 -22.87 -15.44
N LYS A 165 15.35 -24.08 -15.99
CA LYS A 165 16.28 -24.67 -16.96
C LYS A 165 16.38 -23.80 -18.22
N LEU A 166 15.23 -23.36 -18.74
CA LEU A 166 15.14 -22.54 -19.94
C LEU A 166 15.70 -21.12 -19.71
N ILE A 167 15.47 -20.53 -18.53
CA ILE A 167 16.04 -19.23 -18.16
C ILE A 167 17.57 -19.33 -18.15
N VAL A 168 18.13 -20.36 -17.50
CA VAL A 168 19.59 -20.54 -17.42
C VAL A 168 20.19 -20.79 -18.81
N GLU A 169 19.56 -21.65 -19.62
CA GLU A 169 19.99 -21.93 -21.00
C GLU A 169 20.04 -20.67 -21.88
N MET A 170 18.96 -19.89 -21.85
CA MET A 170 18.87 -18.68 -22.66
C MET A 170 19.88 -17.62 -22.22
N VAL A 171 20.07 -17.43 -20.92
CA VAL A 171 21.09 -16.51 -20.39
C VAL A 171 22.49 -16.99 -20.76
N TYR A 172 22.77 -18.29 -20.66
CA TYR A 172 24.05 -18.89 -21.05
C TYR A 172 24.35 -18.70 -22.54
N SER A 173 23.35 -18.95 -23.40
CA SER A 173 23.48 -18.85 -24.86
C SER A 173 23.80 -17.43 -25.36
N THR A 174 23.48 -16.41 -24.57
CA THR A 174 23.74 -15.01 -24.92
C THR A 174 25.13 -14.51 -24.52
N ASP A 175 25.93 -15.35 -23.86
CA ASP A 175 27.27 -15.04 -23.33
C ASP A 175 27.42 -13.59 -22.77
N PRO A 176 26.59 -13.20 -21.78
CA PRO A 176 26.58 -11.85 -21.26
C PRO A 176 27.74 -11.61 -20.30
N ILE A 177 28.35 -10.42 -20.33
CA ILE A 177 29.45 -10.07 -19.42
C ILE A 177 28.91 -9.77 -18.01
N ASP A 178 27.75 -9.13 -17.90
CA ASP A 178 27.06 -8.85 -16.65
C ASP A 178 25.54 -9.02 -16.78
N THR A 179 24.85 -9.07 -15.63
CA THR A 179 23.40 -9.08 -15.45
C THR A 179 22.64 -7.98 -16.19
N GLU A 180 23.27 -6.85 -16.50
CA GLU A 180 22.67 -5.76 -17.29
C GLU A 180 22.80 -5.98 -18.81
N ASP A 181 23.75 -6.81 -19.25
CA ASP A 181 23.93 -7.15 -20.67
C ASP A 181 22.95 -8.24 -21.14
N VAL A 182 22.34 -8.94 -20.18
CA VAL A 182 21.31 -9.95 -20.46
C VAL A 182 20.09 -9.28 -21.09
N ASN A 183 19.70 -9.73 -22.29
CA ASN A 183 18.47 -9.30 -22.93
C ASN A 183 17.23 -9.98 -22.30
N TRP A 184 16.86 -9.51 -21.11
CA TRP A 184 15.67 -9.97 -20.38
C TRP A 184 14.36 -9.77 -21.15
N GLY A 185 14.34 -8.90 -22.19
CA GLY A 185 13.22 -8.73 -23.11
C GLY A 185 12.95 -10.01 -23.89
N LYS A 186 14.00 -10.51 -24.55
CA LYS A 186 13.94 -11.72 -25.38
C LYS A 186 13.63 -12.98 -24.56
N VAL A 187 14.33 -13.18 -23.44
CA VAL A 187 14.07 -14.35 -22.56
C VAL A 187 12.63 -14.35 -22.05
N ALA A 188 12.05 -13.16 -21.82
CA ALA A 188 10.68 -13.04 -21.38
C ALA A 188 9.66 -13.30 -22.50
N GLU A 189 9.97 -12.93 -23.75
CA GLU A 189 9.14 -13.23 -24.91
C GLU A 189 8.98 -14.74 -25.10
N ASP A 190 10.09 -15.48 -25.05
CA ASP A 190 10.11 -16.95 -25.23
C ASP A 190 9.36 -17.68 -24.10
N LEU A 191 9.32 -17.09 -22.90
CA LEU A 191 8.60 -17.63 -21.73
C LEU A 191 7.15 -17.13 -21.62
N ASN A 192 6.71 -16.28 -22.55
CA ASN A 192 5.44 -15.55 -22.48
C ASN A 192 5.24 -14.85 -21.12
N GLN A 193 6.31 -14.23 -20.63
CA GLN A 193 6.41 -13.57 -19.34
C GLN A 193 6.92 -12.14 -19.51
N THR A 194 7.03 -11.43 -18.39
CA THR A 194 7.62 -10.09 -18.36
C THR A 194 9.09 -10.17 -17.98
N SER A 195 9.93 -9.29 -18.54
CA SER A 195 11.37 -9.22 -18.23
C SER A 195 11.66 -9.10 -16.74
N PHE A 196 10.76 -8.45 -16.00
CA PHE A 196 10.85 -8.35 -14.54
C PHE A 196 10.72 -9.71 -13.84
N GLN A 197 9.81 -10.59 -14.29
CA GLN A 197 9.60 -11.91 -13.70
C GLN A 197 10.83 -12.79 -13.91
N VAL A 198 11.34 -12.83 -15.14
CA VAL A 198 12.53 -13.61 -15.51
C VAL A 198 13.76 -13.13 -14.74
N ARG A 199 14.04 -11.82 -14.73
CA ARG A 199 15.19 -11.24 -14.02
C ARG A 199 15.13 -11.52 -12.52
N ARG A 200 13.94 -11.43 -11.94
CA ARG A 200 13.74 -11.73 -10.51
C ARG A 200 13.96 -13.21 -10.21
N ARG A 201 13.52 -14.11 -11.11
CA ARG A 201 13.75 -15.54 -10.95
C ARG A 201 15.23 -15.88 -11.02
N TYR A 202 15.93 -15.35 -12.01
CA TYR A 202 17.36 -15.54 -12.14
C TYR A 202 18.11 -15.14 -10.86
N LYS A 203 17.80 -13.96 -10.28
CA LYS A 203 18.34 -13.54 -8.98
C LYS A 203 18.00 -14.47 -7.80
N GLN A 204 16.96 -15.28 -7.90
CA GLN A 204 16.68 -16.32 -6.90
C GLN A 204 17.52 -17.57 -7.17
N LEU A 205 17.75 -17.92 -8.44
CA LEU A 205 18.60 -19.04 -8.84
C LEU A 205 20.05 -18.82 -8.38
N GLU A 206 20.60 -17.62 -8.54
CA GLU A 206 21.93 -17.24 -8.04
C GLU A 206 22.10 -17.61 -6.56
N LYS A 207 21.08 -17.35 -5.72
CA LYS A 207 21.10 -17.64 -4.28
C LYS A 207 21.05 -19.12 -3.94
N THR A 208 20.75 -19.98 -4.91
CA THR A 208 20.77 -21.42 -4.72
C THR A 208 22.16 -22.03 -4.89
N ILE A 209 23.15 -21.24 -5.34
CA ILE A 209 24.55 -21.63 -5.41
C ILE A 209 25.23 -21.32 -4.08
N PRO A 210 25.96 -22.28 -3.49
CA PRO A 210 26.78 -22.04 -2.30
C PRO A 210 27.81 -20.94 -2.59
N ASN A 211 28.03 -20.03 -1.64
CA ASN A 211 29.03 -18.96 -1.75
C ASN A 211 28.89 -18.01 -2.95
N PHE A 212 27.69 -17.90 -3.57
CA PHE A 212 27.44 -17.01 -4.71
C PHE A 212 27.85 -15.53 -4.50
N GLN A 213 28.00 -15.09 -3.24
CA GLN A 213 28.45 -13.72 -2.92
C GLN A 213 29.94 -13.48 -3.18
N LEU A 214 30.73 -14.55 -3.30
CA LEU A 214 32.18 -14.51 -3.51
C LEU A 214 32.57 -14.83 -4.95
N MET A 215 31.59 -15.15 -5.79
CA MET A 215 31.77 -15.58 -7.17
C MET A 215 31.45 -14.42 -8.12
N ASP A 216 32.13 -14.37 -9.25
CA ASP A 216 31.77 -13.44 -10.32
C ASP A 216 30.54 -13.92 -11.12
N PHE A 217 30.01 -13.06 -11.98
CA PHE A 217 28.80 -13.36 -12.74
C PHE A 217 28.95 -14.61 -13.62
N GLN A 218 30.13 -14.80 -14.23
CA GLN A 218 30.40 -15.94 -15.11
C GLN A 218 30.53 -17.24 -14.32
N GLU A 219 31.24 -17.21 -13.19
CA GLU A 219 31.34 -18.35 -12.28
C GLU A 219 29.96 -18.77 -11.75
N ILE A 220 29.08 -17.81 -11.46
CA ILE A 220 27.68 -18.08 -11.05
C ILE A 220 26.89 -18.69 -12.22
N LEU A 221 27.02 -18.14 -13.42
CA LEU A 221 26.30 -18.60 -14.61
C LEU A 221 26.73 -20.02 -15.00
N ASP A 222 28.02 -20.31 -15.00
CA ASP A 222 28.59 -21.65 -15.21
C ASP A 222 28.07 -22.63 -14.15
N SER A 223 28.10 -22.22 -12.88
CA SER A 223 27.59 -23.06 -11.78
C SER A 223 26.09 -23.32 -11.88
N LEU A 224 25.31 -22.35 -12.36
CA LEU A 224 23.87 -22.54 -12.64
C LEU A 224 23.69 -23.52 -13.80
N TYR A 225 24.47 -23.37 -14.88
CA TYR A 225 24.39 -24.24 -16.04
C TYR A 225 24.74 -25.69 -15.68
N SER A 226 25.87 -25.93 -15.02
CA SER A 226 26.26 -27.24 -14.49
C SER A 226 25.19 -27.85 -13.58
N LYS A 227 24.60 -27.04 -12.68
CA LYS A 227 23.56 -27.52 -11.76
C LYS A 227 22.33 -28.07 -12.47
N TYR A 228 21.89 -27.44 -13.56
CA TYR A 228 20.67 -27.80 -14.29
C TYR A 228 20.90 -28.78 -15.46
N PHE A 229 22.13 -28.90 -15.97
CA PHE A 229 22.44 -29.69 -17.17
C PHE A 229 23.46 -30.82 -16.95
N GLU A 230 24.28 -30.81 -15.89
CA GLU A 230 25.26 -31.90 -15.63
C GLU A 230 24.76 -32.93 -14.60
N ASN A 231 23.79 -32.59 -13.75
CA ASN A 231 23.19 -33.51 -12.78
C ASN A 231 22.10 -34.45 -13.37
N GLU A 232 21.96 -34.51 -14.71
CA GLU A 232 21.02 -35.41 -15.42
C GLU A 232 21.69 -36.70 -15.97
N LYS A 233 22.92 -37.02 -15.54
CA LYS A 233 23.56 -38.34 -15.74
C LYS A 233 23.53 -39.17 -14.47
#